data_AF-A0A952KXG3-F1
#
_entry.id   AF-A0A952KXG3-F1
#
_cell.length_a   1.000
_cell.length_b   1.000
_cell.length_c   1.000
_cell.angle_alpha   90.00
_cell.angle_beta   90.00
_cell.angle_gamma   90.00
#
_symmetry.space_group_name_H-M   'P 1'
#
loop_
_entity.id
_entity.type
_entity.pdbx_description
1 polymer ?
#
loop_
_entity_poly.entity_id
_entity_poly.type
_entity_poly.pdbx_seq_one_letter_code
_entity_poly.pdbx_strand_id
1 'polypeptide(L)'
;FDQRYRNRYLFAGLSPRQPFPGRWFKSGVLKKAADVEGLATEIGVPADALRETVERFNRFAETGVDEDFHRGESAYDKYYSDPTVKPNPSLHRIDHGPFYAVKIVPGDLGTKGGLVTDERARVLRPDGSVIEGLYAAGNCSAAVMGNTYAGPGATIGPAMTFGYLAALDIAKET
;
A
#
# COMPACT_ATOMS: atom_id res chain seq x y z
N PHE A 1 -15.18 6.00 -1.28
CA PHE A 1 -15.46 5.79 -2.72
C PHE A 1 -16.97 5.70 -2.93
N ASP A 2 -17.44 5.74 -4.16
CA ASP A 2 -18.86 5.80 -4.49
C ASP A 2 -19.36 4.55 -5.25
N GLN A 3 -20.64 4.53 -5.60
CA GLN A 3 -21.23 3.39 -6.29
C GLN A 3 -20.68 3.23 -7.72
N ARG A 4 -20.26 4.32 -8.37
CA ARG A 4 -19.62 4.25 -9.69
C ARG A 4 -18.34 3.42 -9.62
N TYR A 5 -17.49 3.66 -8.62
CA TYR A 5 -16.29 2.86 -8.39
C TYR A 5 -16.66 1.39 -8.18
N ARG A 6 -17.63 1.10 -7.31
CA ARG A 6 -18.06 -0.28 -7.02
C ARG A 6 -18.56 -1.02 -8.25
N ASN A 7 -19.15 -0.31 -9.20
CA ASN A 7 -19.72 -0.90 -10.41
C ASN A 7 -18.68 -1.22 -11.49
N ARG A 8 -17.46 -0.68 -11.39
CA ARG A 8 -16.45 -0.75 -12.45
C ARG A 8 -15.18 -1.50 -12.07
N TYR A 9 -14.75 -1.42 -10.81
CA TYR A 9 -13.43 -1.90 -10.42
C TYR A 9 -13.48 -3.06 -9.42
N LEU A 10 -12.39 -3.83 -9.40
CA LEU A 10 -12.11 -4.83 -8.36
C LEU A 10 -11.89 -4.12 -7.02
N PHE A 11 -12.43 -4.68 -5.94
CA PHE A 11 -12.18 -4.18 -4.59
C PHE A 11 -11.95 -5.35 -3.64
N ALA A 12 -10.75 -5.41 -3.05
CA ALA A 12 -10.38 -6.45 -2.09
C ALA A 12 -10.74 -7.88 -2.56
N GLY A 13 -10.40 -8.18 -3.83
CA GLY A 13 -10.68 -9.47 -4.47
C GLY A 13 -12.12 -9.68 -4.96
N LEU A 14 -13.01 -8.72 -4.76
CA LEU A 14 -14.40 -8.80 -5.22
C LEU A 14 -14.56 -8.15 -6.59
N SER A 15 -15.19 -8.88 -7.51
CA SER A 15 -15.52 -8.40 -8.86
C SER A 15 -16.45 -7.18 -8.82
N PRO A 16 -16.47 -6.34 -9.88
CA PRO A 16 -17.44 -5.26 -10.01
C PRO A 16 -18.87 -5.73 -9.76
N ARG A 17 -19.69 -4.91 -9.09
CA ARG A 17 -21.10 -5.17 -8.72
C ARG A 17 -21.36 -6.36 -7.77
N GLN A 18 -20.36 -7.17 -7.43
CA GLN A 18 -20.53 -8.24 -6.44
C GLN A 18 -20.95 -7.63 -5.07
N PRO A 19 -21.94 -8.20 -4.35
CA PRO A 19 -22.27 -7.69 -3.03
C PRO A 19 -21.08 -7.76 -2.06
N PHE A 20 -20.93 -6.75 -1.20
CA PHE A 20 -19.97 -6.83 -0.12
C PHE A 20 -20.39 -7.90 0.91
N PRO A 21 -19.46 -8.67 1.48
CA PRO A 21 -19.76 -9.62 2.54
C PRO A 21 -20.43 -8.92 3.73
N GLY A 22 -21.59 -9.42 4.18
CA GLY A 22 -22.33 -8.84 5.31
C GLY A 22 -21.49 -8.69 6.59
N ARG A 23 -20.51 -9.58 6.79
CA ARG A 23 -19.55 -9.52 7.90
C ARG A 23 -18.73 -8.22 7.96
N TRP A 24 -18.47 -7.56 6.82
CA TRP A 24 -17.70 -6.31 6.78
C TRP A 24 -18.49 -5.12 7.32
N PHE A 25 -19.80 -5.12 7.10
CA PHE A 25 -20.71 -4.14 7.72
C PHE A 25 -20.86 -4.42 9.21
N LYS A 26 -21.06 -5.69 9.59
CA LYS A 26 -21.20 -6.09 10.99
C LYS A 26 -19.96 -5.76 11.84
N SER A 27 -18.76 -5.90 11.27
CA SER A 27 -17.51 -5.56 11.96
C SER A 27 -17.17 -4.07 11.95
N GLY A 28 -17.93 -3.24 11.22
CA GLY A 28 -17.65 -1.80 11.06
C GLY A 28 -16.46 -1.47 10.17
N VAL A 29 -15.83 -2.45 9.52
CA VAL A 29 -14.73 -2.22 8.57
C VAL A 29 -15.22 -1.49 7.33
N LEU A 30 -16.47 -1.75 6.93
CA LEU A 30 -17.14 -1.09 5.82
C LEU A 30 -18.39 -0.36 6.32
N LYS A 31 -18.50 0.92 5.98
CA LYS A 31 -19.66 1.77 6.21
C LYS A 31 -20.24 2.25 4.89
N LYS A 32 -21.54 2.49 4.86
CA LYS A 32 -22.30 2.92 3.68
C LYS A 32 -23.39 3.91 4.07
N ALA A 33 -23.56 4.95 3.26
CA ALA A 33 -24.68 5.88 3.38
C ALA A 33 -25.18 6.32 2.00
N ALA A 34 -26.35 6.97 1.96
CA ALA A 34 -26.92 7.49 0.71
C ALA A 34 -26.16 8.70 0.17
N ASP A 35 -25.68 9.56 1.07
CA ASP A 35 -24.98 10.83 0.82
C ASP A 35 -23.69 10.93 1.67
N VAL A 36 -22.94 12.02 1.48
CA VAL A 36 -21.64 12.24 2.12
C VAL A 36 -21.81 12.58 3.61
N GLU A 37 -22.84 13.35 3.95
CA GLU A 37 -23.19 13.73 5.32
C GLU A 37 -23.62 12.53 6.17
N GLY A 38 -24.45 11.66 5.61
CA GLY A 38 -24.81 10.39 6.22
C GLY A 38 -23.58 9.49 6.40
N LEU A 39 -22.66 9.51 5.43
CA LEU A 39 -21.41 8.74 5.56
C LEU A 39 -20.52 9.30 6.67
N ALA A 40 -20.45 10.63 6.80
CA ALA A 40 -19.71 11.29 7.87
C ALA A 40 -20.23 10.89 9.26
N THR A 41 -21.56 10.83 9.39
CA THR A 41 -22.24 10.35 10.61
C THR A 41 -21.86 8.90 10.90
N GLU A 42 -21.90 8.02 9.89
CA GLU A 42 -21.59 6.59 10.04
C GLU A 42 -20.14 6.31 10.47
N ILE A 43 -19.20 7.19 10.12
CA ILE A 43 -17.77 7.05 10.45
C ILE A 43 -17.31 7.96 11.60
N GLY A 44 -18.19 8.81 12.13
CA GLY A 44 -17.91 9.68 13.28
C GLY A 44 -16.95 10.84 12.99
N VAL A 45 -17.07 11.48 11.82
CA VAL A 45 -16.27 12.67 11.45
C VAL A 45 -17.17 13.88 11.21
N PRO A 46 -16.66 15.13 11.27
CA PRO A 46 -17.46 16.32 10.98
C PRO A 46 -18.00 16.29 9.54
N ALA A 47 -19.31 16.43 9.39
CA ALA A 47 -19.99 16.34 8.09
C ALA A 47 -19.54 17.42 7.11
N ASP A 48 -19.42 18.66 7.57
CA ASP A 48 -18.99 19.79 6.74
C ASP A 48 -17.58 19.59 6.21
N ALA A 49 -16.65 19.15 7.07
CA ALA A 49 -15.27 18.89 6.66
C ALA A 49 -15.19 17.76 5.61
N LEU A 50 -15.97 16.68 5.78
CA LEU A 50 -15.98 15.60 4.79
C LEU A 50 -16.59 16.06 3.46
N ARG A 51 -17.69 16.81 3.48
CA ARG A 51 -18.30 17.37 2.27
C ARG A 51 -17.32 18.26 1.53
N GLU A 52 -16.71 19.23 2.20
CA GLU A 52 -15.72 20.15 1.62
C GLU A 52 -14.53 19.40 1.02
N THR A 53 -14.05 18.35 1.70
CA THR A 53 -12.98 17.48 1.20
C THR A 53 -13.38 16.80 -0.11
N VAL A 54 -14.58 16.21 -0.18
CA VAL A 54 -15.09 15.55 -1.38
C VAL A 54 -15.29 16.54 -2.53
N GLU A 55 -15.85 17.71 -2.25
CA GLU A 55 -16.04 18.78 -3.24
C GLU A 55 -14.70 19.30 -3.78
N ARG A 56 -13.70 19.51 -2.92
CA ARG A 56 -12.35 19.92 -3.33
C ARG A 56 -11.69 18.86 -4.21
N PHE A 57 -11.74 17.60 -3.80
CA PHE A 57 -11.23 16.50 -4.62
C PHE A 57 -11.95 16.40 -5.97
N ASN A 58 -13.26 16.63 -6.01
CA ASN A 58 -14.03 16.60 -7.25
C ASN A 58 -13.63 17.73 -8.23
N ARG A 59 -13.22 18.91 -7.74
CA ARG A 59 -12.63 19.97 -8.57
C ARG A 59 -11.28 19.54 -9.15
N PHE A 60 -10.43 18.88 -8.37
CA PHE A 60 -9.18 18.31 -8.87
C PHE A 60 -9.41 17.24 -9.95
N ALA A 61 -10.48 16.45 -9.82
CA ALA A 61 -10.85 15.49 -10.86
C ALA A 61 -11.34 16.17 -12.16
N GLU A 62 -11.96 17.35 -12.08
CA GLU A 62 -12.35 18.14 -13.26
C GLU A 62 -11.13 18.71 -13.99
N THR A 63 -10.17 19.29 -13.25
CA THR A 63 -8.97 19.91 -13.83
C THR A 63 -7.89 18.88 -14.19
N GLY A 64 -7.90 17.73 -13.52
CA GLY A 64 -6.85 16.70 -13.60
C GLY A 64 -5.64 16.96 -12.72
N VAL A 65 -5.67 17.99 -11.89
CA VAL A 65 -4.55 18.41 -11.05
C VAL A 65 -5.01 18.40 -9.59
N ASP A 66 -4.37 17.55 -8.80
CA ASP A 66 -4.48 17.57 -7.34
C ASP A 66 -3.43 18.55 -6.80
N GLU A 67 -3.87 19.76 -6.51
CA GLU A 67 -3.00 20.86 -6.04
C GLU A 67 -2.51 20.67 -4.60
N ASP A 68 -3.11 19.75 -3.84
CA ASP A 68 -2.76 19.54 -2.43
C ASP A 68 -1.65 18.51 -2.26
N PHE A 69 -1.75 17.40 -2.99
CA PHE A 69 -0.90 16.23 -2.78
C PHE A 69 -0.29 15.67 -4.07
N HIS A 70 -0.50 16.32 -5.22
CA HIS A 70 0.13 15.95 -6.49
C HIS A 70 -0.21 14.52 -6.97
N ARG A 71 -1.36 13.97 -6.54
CA ARG A 71 -1.79 12.62 -6.94
C ARG A 71 -1.97 12.53 -8.45
N GLY A 72 -1.37 11.51 -9.05
CA GLY A 72 -1.52 11.26 -10.48
C GLY A 72 -0.53 12.04 -11.33
N GLU A 73 0.50 12.64 -10.73
CA GLU A 73 1.62 13.23 -11.47
C GLU A 73 2.69 12.18 -11.80
N SER A 74 2.90 11.19 -10.91
CA SER A 74 3.92 10.16 -11.10
C SER A 74 3.49 9.02 -12.04
N ALA A 75 4.46 8.30 -12.60
CA ALA A 75 4.19 7.08 -13.36
C ALA A 75 3.60 5.96 -12.48
N TYR A 76 3.97 5.93 -11.20
CA TYR A 76 3.49 4.94 -10.25
C TYR A 76 2.00 5.10 -9.96
N ASP A 77 1.53 6.33 -9.73
CA ASP A 77 0.10 6.62 -9.51
C ASP A 77 -0.76 6.17 -10.70
N LYS A 78 -0.22 6.31 -11.92
CA LYS A 78 -0.92 6.00 -13.16
C LYS A 78 -0.96 4.49 -13.45
N TYR A 79 -0.10 3.68 -12.82
CA TYR A 79 0.05 2.26 -13.16
C TYR A 79 -1.22 1.43 -12.91
N TYR A 80 -1.98 1.73 -11.84
CA TYR A 80 -3.25 1.05 -11.49
C TYR A 80 -4.49 1.91 -11.73
N SER A 81 -4.35 3.00 -12.49
CA SER A 81 -5.42 3.98 -12.72
C SER A 81 -6.25 3.64 -13.96
N ASP A 82 -7.43 4.26 -14.10
CA ASP A 82 -8.32 3.99 -15.24
C ASP A 82 -7.99 4.90 -16.43
N PRO A 83 -7.40 4.38 -17.53
CA PRO A 83 -6.96 5.21 -18.65
C PRO A 83 -8.11 5.87 -19.42
N THR A 84 -9.36 5.41 -19.23
CA THR A 84 -10.56 6.00 -19.84
C THR A 84 -11.02 7.27 -19.13
N VAL A 85 -10.52 7.51 -17.91
CA VAL A 85 -10.81 8.71 -17.14
C VAL A 85 -9.86 9.83 -17.58
N LYS A 86 -10.45 10.99 -17.87
CA LYS A 86 -9.76 12.19 -18.36
C LYS A 86 -10.17 13.39 -17.49
N PRO A 87 -9.32 14.43 -17.37
CA PRO A 87 -7.99 14.54 -17.99
C PRO A 87 -6.88 13.73 -17.28
N ASN A 88 -7.09 13.32 -16.02
CA ASN A 88 -6.13 12.51 -15.25
C ASN A 88 -6.74 11.14 -14.89
N PRO A 89 -6.11 10.01 -15.27
CA PRO A 89 -6.66 8.67 -15.01
C PRO A 89 -6.74 8.31 -13.52
N SER A 90 -5.98 9.01 -12.67
CA SER A 90 -5.88 8.76 -11.23
C SER A 90 -6.91 9.53 -10.40
N LEU A 91 -7.62 10.48 -11.02
CA LEU A 91 -8.56 11.39 -10.38
C LEU A 91 -9.94 11.26 -11.02
N HIS A 92 -10.83 10.49 -10.38
CA HIS A 92 -12.23 10.39 -10.78
C HIS A 92 -13.12 11.01 -9.72
N ARG A 93 -14.10 11.81 -10.15
CA ARG A 93 -15.14 12.36 -9.27
C ARG A 93 -15.83 11.30 -8.42
N ILE A 94 -16.10 11.67 -7.18
CA ILE A 94 -16.85 10.93 -6.16
C ILE A 94 -18.18 11.70 -5.97
N ASP A 95 -19.19 11.34 -6.73
CA ASP A 95 -20.46 12.09 -6.80
C ASP A 95 -21.69 11.20 -7.06
N HIS A 96 -21.51 9.87 -7.09
CA HIS A 96 -22.61 8.94 -7.38
C HIS A 96 -22.87 7.97 -6.23
N GLY A 97 -23.82 8.35 -5.37
CA GLY A 97 -24.26 7.55 -4.23
C GLY A 97 -24.81 6.16 -4.60
N PRO A 98 -24.92 5.24 -3.64
CA PRO A 98 -24.49 5.38 -2.25
C PRO A 98 -22.96 5.49 -2.11
N PHE A 99 -22.52 6.11 -1.02
CA PHE A 99 -21.12 6.33 -0.68
C PHE A 99 -20.64 5.29 0.33
N TYR A 100 -19.36 4.95 0.24
CA TYR A 100 -18.72 3.90 1.03
C TYR A 100 -17.43 4.41 1.67
N ALA A 101 -17.23 4.06 2.93
CA ALA A 101 -15.99 4.27 3.67
C ALA A 101 -15.47 2.92 4.17
N VAL A 102 -14.16 2.71 4.02
CA VAL A 102 -13.47 1.52 4.51
C VAL A 102 -12.39 1.95 5.47
N LYS A 103 -12.37 1.34 6.66
CA LYS A 103 -11.35 1.62 7.66
C LYS A 103 -10.01 1.04 7.20
N ILE A 104 -9.02 1.91 7.03
CA ILE A 104 -7.63 1.55 6.72
C ILE A 104 -6.80 1.69 8.00
N VAL A 105 -5.91 0.73 8.23
CA VAL A 105 -4.95 0.74 9.35
C VAL A 105 -3.53 0.54 8.82
N PRO A 106 -2.49 1.04 9.50
CA PRO A 106 -1.12 0.69 9.16
C PRO A 106 -0.92 -0.83 9.23
N GLY A 107 -0.41 -1.40 8.15
CA GLY A 107 0.02 -2.79 8.08
C GLY A 107 1.44 -2.86 7.54
N ASP A 108 2.11 -3.99 7.77
CA ASP A 108 3.45 -4.26 7.28
C ASP A 108 3.49 -5.54 6.43
N LEU A 109 4.53 -5.65 5.60
CA LEU A 109 4.82 -6.83 4.80
C LEU A 109 6.04 -7.57 5.37
N GLY A 110 6.09 -7.65 6.70
CA GLY A 110 7.23 -8.17 7.47
C GLY A 110 8.19 -7.07 7.93
N THR A 111 8.89 -7.35 9.04
CA THR A 111 9.93 -6.48 9.57
C THR A 111 11.19 -6.53 8.71
N LYS A 112 11.94 -5.41 8.69
CA LYS A 112 13.17 -5.24 7.90
C LYS A 112 14.43 -4.94 8.73
N GLY A 113 14.31 -5.01 10.05
CA GLY A 113 15.47 -5.08 10.94
C GLY A 113 15.96 -6.52 11.02
N GLY A 114 17.12 -6.74 11.64
CA GLY A 114 17.69 -8.07 11.81
C GLY A 114 19.16 -8.03 12.14
N LEU A 115 19.81 -9.17 11.98
CA LEU A 115 21.26 -9.30 12.16
C LEU A 115 22.00 -8.48 11.10
N VAL A 116 23.08 -7.81 11.52
CA VAL A 116 23.97 -7.11 10.59
C VAL A 116 24.81 -8.16 9.87
N THR A 117 24.86 -8.08 8.54
CA THR A 117 25.64 -9.00 7.70
C THR A 117 26.56 -8.26 6.75
N ASP A 118 27.65 -8.89 6.35
CA ASP A 118 28.50 -8.41 5.25
C ASP A 118 27.96 -8.82 3.86
N GLU A 119 28.75 -8.57 2.82
CA GLU A 119 28.39 -8.88 1.42
C GLU A 119 28.26 -10.38 1.12
N ARG A 120 28.70 -11.25 2.05
CA ARG A 120 28.62 -12.70 1.94
C ARG A 120 27.54 -13.30 2.85
N ALA A 121 26.70 -12.44 3.42
CA ALA A 121 25.63 -12.81 4.36
C ALA A 121 26.12 -13.40 5.69
N ARG A 122 27.40 -13.21 6.05
CA ARG A 122 27.95 -13.63 7.35
C ARG A 122 27.53 -12.65 8.43
N VAL A 123 27.14 -13.15 9.60
CA VAL A 123 26.68 -12.31 10.70
C VAL A 123 27.86 -11.62 11.38
N LEU A 124 27.70 -10.33 11.67
CA LEU A 124 28.70 -9.50 12.30
C LEU A 124 28.39 -9.26 13.79
N ARG A 125 29.44 -9.24 14.61
CA ARG A 125 29.41 -8.73 15.99
C ARG A 125 29.33 -7.19 16.00
N PRO A 126 29.06 -6.57 17.16
CA PRO A 126 29.07 -5.11 17.28
C PRO A 126 30.40 -4.42 16.92
N ASP A 127 31.53 -5.14 17.02
CA ASP A 127 32.86 -4.65 16.62
C ASP A 127 33.15 -4.82 15.12
N GLY A 128 32.20 -5.39 14.36
CA GLY A 128 32.33 -5.67 12.92
C GLY A 128 33.02 -7.01 12.61
N SER A 129 33.47 -7.78 13.60
CA SER A 129 34.06 -9.10 13.38
C SER A 129 33.01 -10.15 13.01
N VAL A 130 33.40 -11.12 12.18
CA VAL A 130 32.52 -12.21 11.72
C VAL A 130 32.28 -13.24 12.83
N ILE A 131 31.03 -13.69 12.96
CA ILE A 131 30.69 -14.89 13.74
C ILE A 131 30.80 -16.10 12.83
N GLU A 132 31.88 -16.87 13.01
CA GLU A 132 32.17 -18.07 12.21
C GLU A 132 30.99 -19.06 12.18
N GLY A 133 30.65 -19.52 10.98
CA GLY A 133 29.56 -20.47 10.74
C GLY A 133 28.13 -19.92 10.85
N LEU A 134 27.94 -18.62 11.13
CA LEU A 134 26.63 -18.00 11.26
C LEU A 134 26.30 -17.05 10.10
N TYR A 135 25.19 -17.34 9.42
CA TYR A 135 24.71 -16.58 8.26
C TYR A 135 23.26 -16.13 8.46
N ALA A 136 22.88 -15.01 7.86
CA ALA A 136 21.49 -14.53 7.87
C ALA A 136 21.10 -13.91 6.52
N ALA A 137 19.88 -14.18 6.08
CA ALA A 137 19.32 -13.62 4.85
C ALA A 137 17.82 -13.34 5.00
N GLY A 138 17.29 -12.51 4.10
CA GLY A 138 15.88 -12.09 4.13
C GLY A 138 15.53 -11.29 5.38
N ASN A 139 14.32 -11.46 5.90
CA ASN A 139 13.83 -10.66 7.04
C ASN A 139 14.51 -11.02 8.38
N CYS A 140 15.45 -11.98 8.40
CA CYS A 140 16.31 -12.26 9.55
C CYS A 140 17.56 -11.36 9.57
N SER A 141 17.92 -10.72 8.46
CA SER A 141 19.02 -9.76 8.37
C SER A 141 18.49 -8.33 8.22
N ALA A 142 19.31 -7.35 8.61
CA ALA A 142 19.01 -5.95 8.38
C ALA A 142 18.94 -5.68 6.86
N ALA A 143 17.81 -5.13 6.39
CA ALA A 143 17.60 -4.93 4.97
C ALA A 143 18.59 -3.90 4.38
N VAL A 144 19.18 -4.24 3.24
CA VAL A 144 20.15 -3.37 2.55
C VAL A 144 19.56 -2.03 2.07
N MET A 145 18.23 -1.95 1.94
CA MET A 145 17.50 -0.73 1.58
C MET A 145 17.24 0.21 2.77
N GLY A 146 17.65 -0.18 3.98
CA GLY A 146 17.50 0.64 5.19
C GLY A 146 16.04 1.10 5.37
N ASN A 147 15.84 2.43 5.39
CA ASN A 147 14.53 3.04 5.64
C ASN A 147 13.59 3.08 4.43
N THR A 148 14.05 2.78 3.22
CA THR A 148 13.23 2.89 2.00
C THR A 148 12.81 1.52 1.46
N TYR A 149 11.92 1.53 0.47
CA TYR A 149 11.50 0.35 -0.27
C TYR A 149 11.72 0.64 -1.76
N ALA A 150 12.71 -0.01 -2.37
CA ALA A 150 13.22 0.37 -3.69
C ALA A 150 12.24 0.09 -4.84
N GLY A 151 11.33 -0.88 -4.66
CA GLY A 151 10.37 -1.28 -5.68
C GLY A 151 9.82 -2.68 -5.46
N PRO A 152 8.85 -3.12 -6.29
CA PRO A 152 8.25 -4.44 -6.16
C PRO A 152 9.34 -5.53 -6.20
N GLY A 153 9.32 -6.44 -5.23
CA GLY A 153 10.33 -7.49 -5.07
C GLY A 153 11.52 -7.13 -4.18
N ALA A 154 11.60 -5.91 -3.61
CA ALA A 154 12.70 -5.49 -2.73
C ALA A 154 12.88 -6.34 -1.46
N THR A 155 11.89 -7.16 -1.07
CA THR A 155 12.03 -8.16 0.00
C THR A 155 12.58 -9.49 -0.53
N ILE A 156 11.98 -10.04 -1.60
CA ILE A 156 12.29 -11.38 -2.12
C ILE A 156 13.65 -11.40 -2.83
N GLY A 157 13.96 -10.37 -3.62
CA GLY A 157 15.20 -10.28 -4.38
C GLY A 157 16.44 -10.40 -3.49
N PRO A 158 16.62 -9.49 -2.51
CA PRO A 158 17.74 -9.58 -1.56
C PRO A 158 17.74 -10.87 -0.76
N ALA A 159 16.58 -11.38 -0.32
CA ALA A 159 16.50 -12.65 0.40
C ALA A 159 17.10 -13.80 -0.41
N MET A 160 16.72 -13.92 -1.68
CA MET A 160 17.25 -14.94 -2.58
C MET A 160 18.74 -14.74 -2.87
N THR A 161 19.16 -13.50 -3.14
CA THR A 161 20.55 -13.18 -3.46
C THR A 161 21.48 -13.47 -2.28
N PHE A 162 21.17 -12.99 -1.08
CA PHE A 162 22.01 -13.22 0.09
C PHE A 162 21.95 -14.67 0.58
N GLY A 163 20.80 -15.35 0.42
CA GLY A 163 20.72 -16.79 0.67
C GLY A 163 21.63 -17.60 -0.26
N TYR A 164 21.71 -17.22 -1.54
CA TYR A 164 22.63 -17.82 -2.50
C TYR A 164 24.10 -17.53 -2.16
N LEU A 165 24.43 -16.28 -1.80
CA LEU A 165 25.79 -15.89 -1.43
C LEU A 165 26.27 -16.61 -0.17
N ALA A 166 25.40 -16.77 0.85
CA ALA A 166 25.70 -17.57 2.03
C ALA A 166 26.09 -18.99 1.65
N ALA A 167 25.30 -19.66 0.81
CA ALA A 167 25.56 -21.03 0.38
C ALA A 167 26.88 -21.17 -0.40
N LEU A 168 27.22 -20.20 -1.25
CA LEU A 168 28.50 -20.19 -1.97
C LEU A 168 29.71 -20.01 -1.05
N ASP A 169 29.59 -19.20 0.00
CA ASP A 169 30.67 -18.99 0.95
C ASP A 169 30.89 -20.26 1.80
N ILE A 170 29.80 -20.85 2.33
CA ILE A 170 29.80 -22.13 3.06
C ILE A 170 30.49 -23.23 2.26
N ALA A 171 30.16 -23.35 0.96
CA ALA A 171 30.71 -24.41 0.12
C ALA A 171 32.21 -24.26 -0.18
N LYS A 172 32.81 -23.07 -0.01
CA LYS A 172 34.26 -22.84 -0.19
C LYS A 172 35.07 -23.17 1.06
N GLU A 173 34.43 -23.15 2.23
CA GLU A 173 35.04 -23.48 3.51
C GLU A 173 35.11 -24.99 3.77
N THR A 174 34.54 -25.81 2.87
CA THR A 174 34.59 -27.28 2.89
C THR A 174 35.67 -27.81 1.94
#